data_AF-A0A4S9XUW4-F1
#
_entry.id   AF-A0A4S9XUW4-F1
#
_cell.length_a   1.000
_cell.length_b   1.000
_cell.length_c   1.000
_cell.angle_alpha   90.00
_cell.angle_beta   90.00
_cell.angle_gamma   90.00
#
_symmetry.space_group_name_H-M   'P 1'
#
loop_
_entity.id
_entity.type
_entity.pdbx_description
1 polymer ?
#
loop_
_entity_poly.entity_id
_entity_poly.type
_entity_poly.pdbx_seq_one_letter_code
_entity_poly.pdbx_strand_id
1 'polypeptide(L)'
;MGSFIVLAMMGLFPNPGQNVYLITPPFFPEIGITNKISGNKATIRNVNFDAEYKNVYIQSATLNGVAYTKNWIGHEFFVDGGVLELTLGPEESVWGTRYEDLPPSLSIG
;
A
#
# COMPACT_ATOMS: atom_id res chain seq x y z
N MET A 1 4.79 -7.10 19.40
CA MET A 1 4.22 -7.91 18.29
C MET A 1 2.89 -7.39 17.77
N GLY A 2 1.96 -6.86 18.58
CA GLY A 2 0.64 -6.42 18.09
C GLY A 2 0.68 -5.35 16.98
N SER A 3 1.51 -4.31 17.12
CA SER A 3 1.68 -3.27 16.09
C SER A 3 2.16 -3.82 14.75
N PHE A 4 3.10 -4.76 14.77
CA PHE A 4 3.60 -5.43 13.56
C PHE A 4 2.48 -6.12 12.80
N ILE A 5 1.64 -6.88 13.50
CA ILE A 5 0.50 -7.59 12.88
C ILE A 5 -0.49 -6.60 12.28
N VAL A 6 -0.84 -5.53 13.00
CA VAL A 6 -1.78 -4.51 12.50
C VAL A 6 -1.26 -3.85 11.22
N LEU A 7 0.03 -3.49 11.17
CA LEU A 7 0.65 -2.87 10.00
C LEU A 7 0.69 -3.84 8.81
N ALA A 8 1.14 -5.08 9.02
CA ALA A 8 1.13 -6.09 7.98
C ALA A 8 -0.29 -6.36 7.43
N MET A 9 -1.28 -6.49 8.33
CA MET A 9 -2.68 -6.69 7.93
C MET A 9 -3.27 -5.47 7.22
N MET A 10 -2.75 -4.25 7.49
CA MET A 10 -3.21 -3.06 6.79
C MET A 10 -2.69 -2.92 5.36
N GLY A 11 -1.75 -3.76 4.96
CA GLY A 11 -1.11 -3.66 3.65
C GLY A 11 -0.01 -2.60 3.59
N LEU A 12 0.49 -2.12 4.75
CA LEU A 12 1.55 -1.11 4.79
C LEU A 12 2.54 -1.38 5.92
N PHE A 13 3.83 -1.36 5.59
CA PHE A 13 4.91 -1.50 6.56
C PHE A 13 5.83 -0.28 6.56
N PRO A 14 6.00 0.43 7.70
CA PRO A 14 6.82 1.63 7.74
C PRO A 14 8.30 1.27 7.61
N ASN A 15 9.06 2.08 6.86
CA ASN A 15 10.51 2.14 6.99
C ASN A 15 10.86 3.25 8.01
N PRO A 16 11.18 2.90 9.27
CA PRO A 16 11.27 3.90 10.33
C PRO A 16 12.39 4.92 10.08
N GLY A 17 12.11 6.18 10.38
CA GLY A 17 13.05 7.29 10.11
C GLY A 17 12.98 7.85 8.69
N GLN A 18 12.08 7.33 7.84
CA GLN A 18 11.82 7.85 6.51
C GLN A 18 10.33 8.12 6.27
N ASN A 19 10.04 8.95 5.26
CA ASN A 19 8.70 9.17 4.74
C ASN A 19 8.27 8.03 3.80
N VAL A 20 8.35 6.77 4.25
CA VAL A 20 8.18 5.59 3.40
C VAL A 20 7.38 4.50 4.12
N TYR A 21 6.31 4.06 3.47
CA TYR A 21 5.56 2.85 3.81
C TYR A 21 5.62 1.89 2.63
N LEU A 22 6.14 0.69 2.85
CA LEU A 22 6.17 -0.37 1.85
C LEU A 22 4.77 -0.95 1.69
N ILE A 23 4.36 -1.19 0.44
CA ILE A 23 3.02 -1.68 0.11
C ILE A 23 3.01 -3.21 0.08
N THR A 24 2.04 -3.79 0.77
CA THR A 24 1.68 -5.21 0.67
C THR A 24 0.17 -5.34 0.46
N PRO A 25 -0.35 -6.46 -0.06
CA PRO A 25 -1.78 -6.69 -0.05
C PRO A 25 -2.33 -6.66 1.39
N PRO A 26 -3.34 -5.84 1.71
CA PRO A 26 -4.02 -5.91 3.00
C PRO A 26 -4.73 -7.25 3.19
N PHE A 27 -4.85 -7.66 4.44
CA PHE A 27 -5.57 -8.89 4.83
C PHE A 27 -7.09 -8.75 4.65
N PHE A 28 -7.60 -7.53 4.70
CA PHE A 28 -9.03 -7.23 4.57
C PHE A 28 -9.38 -6.75 3.15
N PRO A 29 -10.66 -6.81 2.73
CA PRO A 29 -11.08 -6.23 1.45
C PRO A 29 -10.81 -4.72 1.35
N GLU A 30 -11.04 -3.98 2.45
CA GLU A 30 -10.82 -2.54 2.53
C GLU A 30 -10.49 -2.14 3.97
N ILE A 31 -9.63 -1.14 4.12
CA ILE A 31 -9.26 -0.52 5.40
C ILE A 31 -9.27 0.98 5.22
N GLY A 32 -9.84 1.69 6.19
CA GLY A 32 -9.87 3.15 6.23
C GLY A 32 -9.25 3.68 7.52
N ILE A 33 -8.34 4.64 7.40
CA ILE A 33 -7.73 5.35 8.51
C ILE A 33 -8.14 6.82 8.42
N THR A 34 -8.87 7.28 9.42
CA THR A 34 -9.24 8.69 9.54
C THR A 34 -8.19 9.43 10.36
N ASN A 35 -7.58 10.45 9.76
CA ASN A 35 -6.73 11.37 10.46
C ASN A 35 -7.57 12.20 11.44
N LYS A 36 -7.27 12.11 12.73
CA LYS A 36 -8.07 12.81 13.76
C LYS A 36 -7.88 14.32 13.77
N ILE A 37 -6.82 14.83 13.14
CA ILE A 37 -6.51 16.27 13.09
C ILE A 37 -7.13 16.90 11.84
N SER A 38 -6.84 16.36 10.66
CA SER A 38 -7.36 16.92 9.39
C SER A 38 -8.78 16.45 9.07
N GLY A 39 -9.24 15.32 9.64
CA GLY A 39 -10.49 14.67 9.27
C GLY A 39 -10.42 13.88 7.96
N ASN A 40 -9.30 13.96 7.23
CA ASN A 40 -9.10 13.25 5.98
C ASN A 40 -9.05 11.74 6.20
N LYS A 41 -9.51 10.98 5.20
CA LYS A 41 -9.54 9.52 5.22
C LYS A 41 -8.59 8.95 4.19
N ALA A 42 -7.67 8.10 4.64
CA ALA A 42 -6.83 7.27 3.80
C ALA A 42 -7.46 5.87 3.71
N THR A 43 -7.74 5.39 2.51
CA THR A 43 -8.35 4.10 2.25
C THR A 43 -7.42 3.23 1.42
N ILE A 44 -7.22 1.98 1.85
CA ILE A 44 -6.48 0.97 1.10
C ILE A 44 -7.47 -0.15 0.83
N ARG A 45 -7.63 -0.57 -0.43
CA ARG A 45 -8.57 -1.63 -0.80
C ARG A 45 -8.05 -2.57 -1.86
N ASN A 46 -8.52 -3.80 -1.77
CA ASN A 46 -8.24 -4.87 -2.71
C ASN A 46 -9.34 -4.95 -3.77
N VAL A 47 -8.94 -4.87 -5.03
CA VAL A 47 -9.76 -5.29 -6.18
C VAL A 47 -9.44 -6.78 -6.43
N ASN A 48 -10.47 -7.59 -6.66
CA ASN A 48 -10.37 -9.06 -6.73
C ASN A 48 -9.94 -9.73 -5.41
N PHE A 49 -10.40 -9.20 -4.27
CA PHE A 49 -10.21 -9.83 -2.97
C PHE A 49 -10.78 -11.26 -2.97
N ASP A 50 -9.99 -12.20 -2.46
CA ASP A 50 -10.36 -13.60 -2.28
C ASP A 50 -10.24 -13.97 -0.81
N ALA A 51 -11.36 -14.40 -0.20
CA ALA A 51 -11.39 -14.82 1.20
C ALA A 51 -10.65 -16.15 1.45
N GLU A 52 -10.37 -16.93 0.40
CA GLU A 52 -9.52 -18.11 0.47
C GLU A 52 -8.02 -17.77 0.32
N TYR A 53 -7.69 -16.50 0.08
CA TYR A 53 -6.33 -15.99 -0.09
C TYR A 53 -5.53 -16.72 -1.18
N LYS A 54 -6.16 -17.06 -2.31
CA LYS A 54 -5.44 -17.47 -3.53
C LYS A 54 -4.89 -16.25 -4.26
N ASN A 55 -5.65 -15.15 -4.29
CA ASN A 55 -5.21 -13.89 -4.88
C ASN A 55 -4.37 -13.08 -3.88
N VAL A 56 -3.06 -13.29 -3.88
CA VAL A 56 -2.13 -12.65 -2.92
C VAL A 56 -1.07 -11.79 -3.57
N TYR A 57 -1.01 -11.72 -4.89
CA TYR A 57 -0.01 -10.93 -5.61
C TYR A 57 -0.64 -9.67 -6.20
N ILE A 58 0.00 -8.52 -6.01
CA ILE A 58 -0.43 -7.26 -6.61
C ILE A 58 -0.12 -7.29 -8.11
N GLN A 59 -1.15 -7.10 -8.92
CA GLN A 59 -1.08 -7.09 -10.39
C GLN A 59 -0.96 -5.66 -10.93
N SER A 60 -1.62 -4.72 -10.26
CA SER A 60 -1.58 -3.29 -10.57
C SER A 60 -2.10 -2.48 -9.39
N ALA A 61 -1.80 -1.18 -9.36
CA ALA A 61 -2.34 -0.27 -8.37
C ALA A 61 -2.80 1.06 -8.99
N THR A 62 -3.78 1.70 -8.34
CA THR A 62 -4.12 3.10 -8.57
C THR A 62 -4.02 3.88 -7.28
N LEU A 63 -3.57 5.13 -7.37
CA LEU A 63 -3.62 6.08 -6.28
C LEU A 63 -4.51 7.24 -6.71
N ASN A 64 -5.65 7.40 -6.03
CA ASN A 64 -6.67 8.38 -6.38
C ASN A 64 -7.13 8.27 -7.84
N GLY A 65 -7.27 7.04 -8.35
CA GLY A 65 -7.70 6.74 -9.72
C GLY A 65 -6.61 6.90 -10.78
N VAL A 66 -5.40 7.33 -10.42
CA VAL A 66 -4.25 7.43 -11.32
C VAL A 66 -3.39 6.18 -11.20
N ALA A 67 -2.90 5.65 -12.33
CA ALA A 67 -2.01 4.50 -12.34
C ALA A 67 -0.80 4.73 -11.43
N TYR A 68 -0.54 3.77 -10.54
CA TYR A 68 0.51 3.85 -9.54
C TYR A 68 1.38 2.60 -9.61
N THR A 69 2.69 2.79 -9.77
CA THR A 69 3.62 1.68 -9.98
C THR A 69 4.65 1.54 -8.87
N LYS A 70 4.81 2.54 -8.01
CA LYS A 70 5.75 2.49 -6.88
C LYS A 70 5.27 1.47 -5.86
N ASN A 71 6.20 0.68 -5.32
CA ASN A 71 5.91 -0.33 -4.30
C ASN A 71 5.93 0.23 -2.86
N TRP A 72 5.85 1.55 -2.73
CA TRP A 72 5.86 2.30 -1.49
C TRP A 72 4.99 3.55 -1.62
N ILE A 73 4.56 4.11 -0.49
CA ILE A 73 3.84 5.39 -0.43
C ILE A 73 4.39 6.26 0.71
N GLY A 74 4.27 7.58 0.58
CA GLY A 74 4.66 8.51 1.62
C GLY A 74 3.56 8.75 2.67
N HIS A 75 3.95 9.34 3.80
CA HIS A 75 3.09 9.66 4.93
C HIS A 75 2.01 10.68 4.59
N GLU A 76 2.23 11.51 3.56
CA GLU A 76 1.24 12.45 3.02
C GLU A 76 -0.09 11.76 2.69
N PHE A 77 -0.08 10.47 2.33
CA PHE A 77 -1.28 9.66 2.13
C PHE A 77 -2.21 9.66 3.35
N PHE A 78 -1.67 9.64 4.57
CA PHE A 78 -2.45 9.69 5.81
C PHE A 78 -2.81 11.11 6.25
N VAL A 79 -2.10 12.13 5.75
CA VAL A 79 -2.36 13.53 6.09
C VAL A 79 -3.44 14.11 5.19
N ASP A 80 -3.27 13.93 3.88
CA ASP A 80 -4.13 14.45 2.83
C ASP A 80 -5.33 13.52 2.57
N GLY A 81 -5.21 12.26 2.97
CA GLY A 81 -6.16 11.21 2.62
C GLY A 81 -5.98 10.75 1.18
N GLY A 82 -6.82 9.81 0.78
CA GLY A 82 -6.79 9.25 -0.57
C GLY A 82 -7.23 7.80 -0.61
N VAL A 83 -7.20 7.24 -1.81
CA VAL A 83 -7.58 5.85 -2.07
C VAL A 83 -6.44 5.16 -2.82
N LEU A 84 -5.85 4.15 -2.19
CA LEU A 84 -4.94 3.20 -2.81
C LEU A 84 -5.73 1.93 -3.15
N GLU A 85 -5.90 1.64 -4.44
CA GLU A 85 -6.56 0.43 -4.91
C GLU A 85 -5.51 -0.55 -5.44
N LEU A 86 -5.51 -1.77 -4.92
CA LEU A 86 -4.58 -2.83 -5.29
C LEU A 86 -5.36 -3.93 -5.99
N THR A 87 -5.10 -4.16 -7.28
CA THR A 87 -5.69 -5.29 -8.01
C THR A 87 -4.89 -6.53 -7.72
N LEU A 88 -5.53 -7.55 -7.16
CA LEU A 88 -4.86 -8.81 -6.78
C LEU A 88 -5.08 -9.91 -7.82
N GLY A 89 -4.15 -10.88 -7.82
CA GLY A 89 -4.16 -12.06 -8.66
C GLY A 89 -3.38 -13.22 -8.03
N PRO A 90 -3.51 -14.43 -8.60
CA PRO A 90 -2.96 -15.66 -8.01
C PRO A 90 -1.48 -15.91 -8.35
N GLU A 91 -0.90 -15.17 -9.28
CA GLU A 91 0.49 -15.32 -9.74
C GLU A 91 1.28 -14.01 -9.58
N GLU A 92 2.60 -14.12 -9.46
CA GLU A 92 3.50 -12.96 -9.41
C GLU A 92 3.34 -12.08 -10.67
N SER A 93 3.52 -10.76 -10.49
CA SER A 93 3.42 -9.79 -11.58
C SER A 93 4.69 -8.95 -11.71
N VAL A 94 4.74 -8.15 -12.77
CA VAL A 94 5.84 -7.19 -13.00
C VAL A 94 5.62 -5.83 -12.31
N TRP A 95 4.52 -5.65 -11.57
CA TRP A 95 4.21 -4.39 -10.89
C TRP A 95 5.27 -4.06 -9.82
N GLY A 96 5.72 -2.81 -9.77
CA GLY A 96 6.67 -2.36 -8.76
C GLY A 96 8.09 -2.92 -8.89
N THR A 97 8.45 -3.44 -10.07
CA THR A 97 9.76 -4.07 -10.31
C THR A 97 10.77 -3.18 -11.02
N ARG A 98 10.35 -2.05 -11.59
CA ARG A 98 11.26 -1.15 -12.30
C ARG A 98 12.11 -0.36 -11.33
N TYR A 99 13.26 0.10 -11.80
CA TYR A 99 14.20 0.86 -10.96
C TYR A 99 13.56 2.13 -10.37
N GLU A 100 12.72 2.83 -11.15
CA GLU A 100 11.96 4.01 -10.71
C GLU A 100 10.83 3.72 -9.71
N ASP A 101 10.44 2.45 -9.55
CA ASP A 101 9.36 2.03 -8.65
C ASP A 101 9.89 1.70 -7.24
N LEU A 102 11.21 1.58 -7.08
CA LEU A 102 11.89 1.25 -5.82
C LEU A 102 11.73 2.35 -4.77
N PRO A 103 11.76 1.99 -3.47
CA PRO A 103 11.80 2.98 -2.39
C PRO A 103 13.14 3.73 -2.40
N PRO A 104 13.16 5.00 -1.95
CA PRO A 104 14.38 5.77 -1.89
C PRO A 104 15.40 5.11 -0.94
N SER A 105 16.68 5.15 -1.33
CA SER A 105 17.80 4.64 -0.54
C SER A 105 19.00 5.60 -0.62
N LEU A 106 19.85 5.62 0.41
CA LEU A 106 20.97 6.55 0.50
C LEU A 106 21.96 6.42 -0.68
N SER A 107 22.23 5.20 -1.15
CA SER A 107 23.25 4.96 -2.19
C SER A 107 22.84 5.41 -3.59
N ILE A 108 21.57 5.77 -3.78
CA ILE A 108 20.98 6.20 -5.06
C ILE A 108 20.42 7.62 -4.96
N GLY A 109 20.86 8.37 -3.94
CA GLY A 109 20.63 9.80 -3.72
C GLY A 109 21.91 10.62 -3.84
#